data_AF-A0A397J3F6-F1
#
_entry.id   AF-A0A397J3F6-F1
#
_cell.length_a   1.000
_cell.length_b   1.000
_cell.length_c   1.000
_cell.angle_alpha   90.00
_cell.angle_beta   90.00
_cell.angle_gamma   90.00
#
_symmetry.space_group_name_H-M   'P 1'
#
loop_
_entity.id
_entity.type
_entity.pdbx_description
1 polymer ?
#
loop_
_entity_poly.entity_id
_entity_poly.type
_entity_poly.pdbx_seq_one_letter_code
_entity_poly.pdbx_strand_id
1 'polypeptide(L)'
;MNNNMNNSIESTVPTTRKRGRPRKEKSTTPITSAPTSTSTPATKKRGRPRKVQKVEATDNQKITHIKNFIMKYHPSVADGTEEISKDSSESKNMAKKLWANVIDYEKKYLV
;
A
#
# COMPACT_ATOMS: atom_id res chain seq x y z
N MET A 1 -23.23 -46.58 64.68
CA MET A 1 -21.89 -46.05 64.99
C MET A 1 -21.40 -45.27 63.78
N ASN A 2 -21.27 -43.94 63.93
CA ASN A 2 -20.85 -43.02 62.87
C ASN A 2 -19.32 -42.95 62.84
N ASN A 3 -18.69 -43.25 61.70
CA ASN A 3 -17.26 -43.03 61.51
C ASN A 3 -17.01 -41.95 60.46
N ASN A 4 -16.66 -40.80 61.01
CA ASN A 4 -15.92 -39.66 60.50
C ASN A 4 -14.69 -40.07 59.66
N MET A 5 -14.65 -39.73 58.37
CA MET A 5 -13.38 -39.61 57.64
C MET A 5 -13.07 -38.16 57.37
N ASN A 6 -12.07 -37.70 58.12
CA ASN A 6 -11.34 -36.47 57.91
C ASN A 6 -10.03 -36.86 57.20
N ASN A 7 -9.77 -36.31 56.01
CA ASN A 7 -8.45 -36.22 55.37
C ASN A 7 -8.59 -35.01 54.42
N SER A 8 -7.98 -33.84 54.70
CA SER A 8 -6.60 -33.48 54.32
C SER A 8 -6.37 -33.85 52.85
N ILE A 9 -6.15 -32.97 51.86
CA ILE A 9 -5.23 -31.83 51.78
C ILE A 9 -5.61 -31.01 50.50
N GLU A 10 -4.95 -29.85 50.32
CA GLU A 10 -4.81 -29.06 49.07
C GLU A 10 -5.75 -27.88 48.80
N SER A 11 -5.36 -26.77 49.44
CA SER A 11 -5.31 -25.41 48.89
C SER A 11 -5.25 -25.34 47.35
N THR A 12 -6.29 -24.78 46.74
CA THR A 12 -6.19 -24.17 45.40
C THR A 12 -6.97 -22.85 45.37
N VAL A 13 -6.34 -21.81 45.92
CA VAL A 13 -6.75 -20.43 45.65
C VAL A 13 -6.52 -20.17 44.15
N PRO A 14 -7.51 -19.73 43.36
CA PRO A 14 -7.25 -19.38 41.98
C PRO A 14 -6.33 -18.15 41.95
N THR A 15 -5.11 -18.35 41.47
CA THR A 15 -4.12 -17.29 41.30
C THR A 15 -4.65 -16.25 40.30
N THR A 16 -5.11 -15.10 40.79
CA THR A 16 -5.53 -14.00 39.93
C THR A 16 -4.28 -13.41 39.26
N ARG A 17 -4.14 -13.64 37.96
CA ARG A 17 -3.07 -13.04 37.16
C ARG A 17 -3.14 -11.52 37.31
N LYS A 18 -2.06 -10.92 37.83
CA LYS A 18 -1.85 -9.46 37.87
C LYS A 18 -1.88 -8.90 36.45
N ARG A 19 -3.05 -8.57 35.93
CA ARG A 19 -3.16 -7.70 34.76
C ARG A 19 -2.96 -6.28 35.25
N GLY A 20 -1.88 -5.66 34.78
CA GLY A 20 -1.51 -4.29 35.12
C GLY A 20 -2.60 -3.26 34.82
N ARG A 21 -2.44 -2.11 35.47
CA ARG A 21 -3.28 -0.89 35.52
C ARG A 21 -4.79 -1.13 35.77
N PRO A 22 -5.35 -0.57 36.86
CA PRO A 22 -6.79 -0.64 37.14
C PRO A 22 -7.64 -0.15 35.96
N ARG A 23 -8.77 -0.83 35.73
CA ARG A 23 -9.73 -0.46 34.69
C ARG A 23 -10.42 0.85 35.10
N LYS A 24 -10.38 1.85 34.21
CA LYS A 24 -11.10 3.12 34.40
C LYS A 24 -12.60 2.86 34.18
N GLU A 25 -13.40 3.08 35.21
CA GLU A 25 -14.87 3.08 35.16
C GLU A 25 -15.37 4.11 34.11
N LYS A 26 -16.41 3.75 33.36
CA LYS A 26 -17.07 4.66 32.40
C LYS A 26 -18.29 5.28 33.09
N SER A 27 -18.31 6.60 33.22
CA SER A 27 -19.51 7.34 33.60
C SER A 27 -20.50 7.30 32.44
N THR A 28 -21.70 6.75 32.70
CA THR A 28 -22.83 6.74 31.77
C THR A 28 -23.57 8.07 31.87
N THR A 29 -23.57 8.85 30.79
CA THR A 29 -24.52 9.94 30.56
C THR A 29 -25.41 9.58 29.36
N PRO A 30 -26.71 9.95 29.39
CA PRO A 30 -27.68 9.49 28.40
C PRO A 30 -27.56 10.21 27.06
N ILE A 31 -28.16 9.57 26.06
CA ILE A 31 -28.02 9.72 24.62
C ILE A 31 -28.59 11.06 24.13
N THR A 32 -27.96 11.69 23.14
CA THR A 32 -28.62 12.71 22.30
C THR A 32 -28.28 12.45 20.83
N SER A 33 -29.34 12.52 20.02
CA SER A 33 -29.49 12.25 18.59
C SER A 33 -28.35 12.73 17.69
N ALA A 34 -28.00 11.88 16.72
CA ALA A 34 -26.98 12.12 15.71
C ALA A 34 -27.35 13.23 14.72
N PRO A 35 -26.44 14.17 14.44
CA PRO A 35 -26.40 14.84 13.14
C PRO A 35 -25.34 14.18 12.24
N THR A 36 -25.70 14.05 10.96
CA THR A 36 -24.85 13.61 9.85
C THR A 36 -23.56 14.43 9.78
N SER A 37 -22.42 13.81 10.13
CA SER A 37 -21.12 14.46 10.06
C SER A 37 -20.49 14.23 8.69
N THR A 38 -20.53 15.25 7.83
CA THR A 38 -19.60 15.39 6.70
C THR A 38 -18.18 15.32 7.25
N SER A 39 -17.40 14.30 6.88
CA SER A 39 -16.08 14.06 7.48
C SER A 39 -15.04 15.02 6.93
N THR A 40 -14.77 16.10 7.65
CA THR A 40 -13.55 16.89 7.50
C THR A 40 -12.34 15.99 7.76
N PRO A 41 -11.30 15.95 6.90
CA PRO A 41 -10.13 15.12 7.17
C PRO A 41 -9.41 15.65 8.42
N ALA A 42 -9.48 14.86 9.50
CA ALA A 42 -8.84 15.19 10.76
C ALA A 42 -7.32 15.40 10.55
N THR A 43 -6.80 16.47 11.15
CA THR A 43 -5.37 16.81 11.13
C THR A 43 -4.56 15.67 11.74
N LYS A 44 -3.78 14.97 10.90
CA LYS A 44 -3.01 13.79 11.33
C LYS A 44 -1.87 14.23 12.24
N LYS A 45 -1.97 13.92 13.54
CA LYS A 45 -0.82 13.97 14.46
C LYS A 45 0.32 13.12 13.89
N ARG A 46 1.56 13.58 14.09
CA ARG A 46 2.80 12.93 13.62
C ARG A 46 3.03 11.63 14.43
N GLY A 47 2.31 10.58 14.05
CA GLY A 47 2.48 9.24 14.61
C GLY A 47 3.68 8.51 14.01
N ARG A 48 3.74 7.18 14.19
CA ARG A 48 4.78 6.33 13.59
C ARG A 48 4.72 6.44 12.06
N PRO A 49 5.87 6.51 11.36
CA PRO A 49 5.90 6.46 9.90
C PRO A 49 5.11 5.25 9.39
N ARG A 50 4.23 5.49 8.40
CA ARG A 50 3.47 4.42 7.78
C ARG A 50 4.40 3.59 6.91
N LYS A 51 4.20 2.27 6.90
CA LYS A 51 4.83 1.41 5.92
C LYS A 51 4.27 1.77 4.54
N VAL A 52 5.15 2.06 3.58
CA VAL A 52 4.74 2.31 2.20
C VAL A 52 4.48 0.97 1.54
N GLN A 53 3.27 0.77 1.01
CA GLN A 53 2.97 -0.36 0.14
C GLN A 53 3.54 -0.03 -1.24
N LYS A 54 4.34 -0.94 -1.81
CA LYS A 54 4.76 -0.80 -3.21
C LYS A 54 3.52 -1.01 -4.08
N VAL A 55 3.08 0.06 -4.72
CA VAL A 55 2.02 -0.01 -5.72
C VAL A 55 2.72 -0.13 -7.07
N GLU A 56 2.33 -1.14 -7.84
CA GLU A 56 2.83 -1.30 -9.20
C GLU A 56 2.48 -0.08 -10.05
N ALA A 57 3.39 0.33 -10.92
CA ALA A 57 3.14 1.46 -11.82
C ALA A 57 1.94 1.18 -12.71
N THR A 58 1.12 2.20 -12.95
CA THR A 58 0.00 2.08 -13.90
C THR A 58 0.55 1.93 -15.32
N ASP A 59 -0.24 1.33 -16.21
CA ASP A 59 0.21 1.12 -17.60
C ASP A 59 0.53 2.44 -18.30
N ASN A 60 -0.25 3.49 -18.05
CA ASN A 60 0.02 4.85 -18.54
C ASN A 60 1.39 5.36 -18.09
N GLN A 61 1.75 5.10 -16.82
CA GLN A 61 3.07 5.46 -16.32
C GLN A 61 4.15 4.66 -17.05
N LYS A 62 4.02 3.33 -17.13
CA LYS A 62 5.02 2.49 -17.82
C LYS A 62 5.24 2.92 -19.26
N ILE A 63 4.17 3.20 -19.98
CA ILE A 63 4.22 3.66 -21.37
C ILE A 63 4.94 4.99 -21.49
N THR A 64 4.61 5.95 -20.62
CA THR A 64 5.29 7.25 -20.60
C THR A 64 6.80 7.08 -20.34
N HIS A 65 7.19 6.20 -19.42
CA HIS A 65 8.59 5.93 -19.14
C HIS A 65 9.31 5.31 -20.35
N ILE A 66 8.67 4.37 -21.05
CA ILE A 66 9.24 3.76 -22.26
C ILE A 66 9.42 4.80 -23.36
N LYS A 67 8.42 5.65 -23.60
CA LYS A 67 8.51 6.72 -24.61
C LYS A 67 9.66 7.68 -24.30
N ASN A 68 9.76 8.12 -23.04
CA ASN A 68 10.84 9.01 -22.60
C ASN A 68 12.22 8.35 -22.75
N PHE A 69 12.33 7.05 -22.47
CA PHE A 69 13.56 6.30 -22.67
C PHE A 69 13.97 6.28 -24.15
N ILE A 70 13.05 5.97 -25.05
CA ILE A 70 13.31 5.95 -26.49
C ILE A 70 13.68 7.34 -27.00
N MET A 71 12.96 8.39 -26.60
CA MET A 71 13.28 9.76 -26.99
C MET A 71 14.66 10.21 -26.50
N LYS A 72 15.10 9.76 -25.33
CA LYS A 72 16.39 10.12 -24.75
C LYS A 72 17.57 9.50 -25.52
N TYR A 73 17.46 8.24 -25.94
CA TYR A 73 18.57 7.50 -26.54
C TYR A 73 18.48 7.39 -28.06
N HIS A 74 17.27 7.38 -28.61
CA HIS A 74 16.99 7.23 -30.04
C HIS A 74 15.94 8.25 -30.50
N PRO A 75 16.22 9.57 -30.43
CA PRO A 75 15.26 10.63 -30.74
C PRO A 75 14.72 10.54 -32.18
N SER A 76 15.55 10.05 -33.12
CA SER A 76 15.14 9.85 -34.53
C SER A 76 13.95 8.89 -34.71
N VAL A 77 13.62 8.05 -33.71
CA VAL A 77 12.46 7.14 -33.77
C VAL A 77 11.14 7.89 -33.57
N ALA A 78 11.15 8.98 -32.80
CA ALA A 78 9.96 9.77 -32.52
C ALA A 78 9.77 10.90 -33.55
N ASP A 79 10.83 11.69 -33.81
CA ASP A 79 10.66 12.98 -34.50
C ASP A 79 11.29 13.04 -35.90
N GLY A 80 11.82 11.93 -36.43
CA GLY A 80 12.41 11.90 -37.78
C GLY A 80 13.68 12.74 -37.96
N THR A 81 14.14 13.42 -36.91
CA THR A 81 15.28 14.34 -36.92
C THR A 81 16.60 13.61 -36.59
N GLU A 82 17.64 14.05 -37.30
CA GLU A 82 19.09 13.75 -37.23
C GLU A 82 19.52 12.44 -36.54
N GLU A 83 20.00 11.49 -37.35
CA GLU A 83 20.68 10.31 -36.85
C GLU A 83 21.91 10.70 -36.03
N ILE A 84 21.86 10.46 -34.73
CA ILE A 84 23.05 10.50 -33.90
C ILE A 84 23.91 9.31 -34.33
N SER A 85 24.97 9.59 -35.08
CA SER A 85 25.81 8.64 -35.84
C SER A 85 26.58 7.60 -35.02
N LYS A 86 26.31 7.49 -33.71
CA LYS A 86 26.95 6.55 -32.77
C LYS A 86 26.05 5.39 -32.35
N ASP A 87 24.80 5.36 -32.79
CA ASP A 87 23.88 4.30 -32.42
C ASP A 87 24.20 3.00 -33.16
N SER A 88 24.27 1.90 -32.40
CA SER A 88 24.28 0.56 -32.99
C SER A 88 22.99 0.37 -33.81
N SER A 89 23.13 -0.10 -35.05
CA SER A 89 21.98 -0.40 -35.93
C SER A 89 20.95 -1.31 -35.24
N GLU A 90 21.43 -2.23 -34.41
CA GLU A 90 20.60 -3.16 -33.66
C GLU A 90 19.73 -2.47 -32.60
N SER A 91 20.31 -1.57 -31.79
CA SER A 91 19.55 -0.86 -30.74
C SER A 91 18.49 0.05 -31.33
N LYS A 92 18.80 0.72 -32.45
CA LYS A 92 17.84 1.53 -33.19
C LYS A 92 16.66 0.70 -33.73
N ASN A 93 16.92 -0.48 -34.25
CA ASN A 93 15.86 -1.38 -34.73
C ASN A 93 14.98 -1.88 -33.58
N MET A 94 15.56 -2.22 -32.43
CA MET A 94 14.79 -2.57 -31.23
C MET A 94 13.93 -1.40 -30.75
N ALA A 95 14.48 -0.17 -30.74
CA ALA A 95 13.75 1.02 -30.34
C ALA A 95 12.55 1.31 -31.26
N LYS A 96 12.72 1.16 -32.58
CA LYS A 96 11.61 1.27 -33.55
C LYS A 96 10.52 0.24 -33.28
N LYS A 97 10.89 -1.03 -33.06
CA LYS A 97 9.94 -2.11 -32.76
C LYS A 97 9.18 -1.85 -31.45
N LEU A 98 9.90 -1.43 -30.41
CA LEU A 98 9.29 -1.07 -29.12
C LEU A 98 8.33 0.11 -29.25
N TRP A 99 8.71 1.15 -29.98
CA TRP A 99 7.86 2.32 -30.21
C TRP A 99 6.55 1.95 -30.90
N ALA A 100 6.61 1.13 -31.96
CA ALA A 100 5.42 0.64 -32.65
C ALA A 100 4.50 -0.17 -31.71
N ASN A 101 5.06 -1.11 -30.97
CA ASN A 101 4.30 -1.93 -30.01
C ASN A 101 3.62 -1.08 -28.93
N VAL A 102 4.29 -0.03 -28.45
CA VAL A 102 3.74 0.90 -27.44
C VAL A 102 2.55 1.67 -28.01
N ILE A 103 2.68 2.21 -29.23
CA ILE A 103 1.59 2.92 -29.91
C ILE A 103 0.39 2.00 -30.12
N ASP A 104 0.61 0.76 -30.54
CA ASP A 104 -0.46 -0.21 -30.74
C ASP A 104 -1.14 -0.59 -29.43
N TYR A 105 -0.37 -0.77 -28.35
CA TYR A 105 -0.92 -1.03 -27.02
C TYR A 105 -1.78 0.14 -26.52
N GLU A 106 -1.30 1.38 -26.66
CA GLU A 106 -2.07 2.57 -26.30
C GLU A 106 -3.39 2.63 -27.06
N LYS A 107 -3.35 2.48 -28.40
CA LYS A 107 -4.56 2.48 -29.23
C LYS A 107 -5.54 1.38 -28.88
N LYS A 108 -5.05 0.22 -28.41
CA LYS A 108 -5.88 -0.95 -28.14
C LYS A 108 -6.54 -0.91 -26.76
N TYR A 109 -5.88 -0.33 -25.76
CA TYR A 109 -6.29 -0.44 -24.36
C TYR A 109 -6.55 0.88 -23.65
N LEU A 110 -6.06 2.01 -24.20
CA LEU A 110 -6.07 3.31 -23.52
C LEU A 110 -6.74 4.43 -24.33
N VAL A 111 -7.07 4.17 -25.60
CA VAL A 111 -7.88 5.02 -26.49
C VAL A 111 -9.23 4.34 -26.69
#